data_AF-A0A3D9EFP9-F1
#
_entry.id   AF-A0A3D9EFP9-F1
#
_cell.length_a   1.000
_cell.length_b   1.000
_cell.length_c   1.000
_cell.angle_alpha   90.00
_cell.angle_beta   90.00
_cell.angle_gamma   90.00
#
_symmetry.space_group_name_H-M   'P 1'
#
loop_
_entity.id
_entity.type
_entity.pdbx_description
1 polymer ?
#
loop_
_entity_poly.entity_id
_entity_poly.type
_entity_poly.pdbx_seq_one_letter_code
_entity_poly.pdbx_strand_id
1 'polypeptide(L)'
;MPRWTDQPATDTDAVFDFILKFSGTFLRRHASLLVKVLPPTLGFGMFLAYFARNHFYPSFDLFQFSSLLLAAACLGFLTIGAFVAALFLPGAWVYYRFINTAAIKEDITYALPYRGEGRFRKVMLLMTLVFFVPYLLAGFSDAAILLVDPELFLSVAFIAPIAITLLAGMAIQRLFDMRRFSFLKFVWEAYLPTMLVGLFIFWMLAQAYPLVSGWQPLFKWGALAIAPFIIAFVTTMTSMLFIAGWKAAMMFSLFFALFLAGYSGVLTTLPETMVKTLGLGNYQAKAIVLDTSYCTKELAWVLPTDDQCVLKDVQVVWSLGEAFVLRLADGSTARLPATAIRALVKPQ
;
A
#
# COMPACT_ATOMS: atom_id res chain seq x y z
N MET A 1 8.69 36.40 -9.21
CA MET A 1 7.97 35.66 -10.26
C MET A 1 6.65 35.16 -9.67
N PRO A 2 5.48 35.53 -10.23
CA PRO A 2 4.18 35.12 -9.69
C PRO A 2 3.97 33.62 -9.90
N ARG A 3 3.31 32.94 -8.95
CA ARG A 3 2.95 31.53 -9.10
C ARG A 3 1.77 31.45 -10.08
N TRP A 4 1.67 30.35 -10.83
CA TRP A 4 0.58 30.11 -11.79
C TRP A 4 -0.84 30.17 -11.18
N THR A 5 -0.95 30.21 -9.86
CA THR A 5 -2.18 30.27 -9.06
C THR A 5 -2.64 31.68 -8.70
N ASP A 6 -1.94 32.74 -9.11
CA ASP A 6 -2.34 34.11 -8.78
C ASP A 6 -3.49 34.58 -9.71
N GLN A 7 -4.69 34.00 -9.53
CA GLN A 7 -5.97 34.44 -10.12
C GLN A 7 -7.10 34.37 -9.07
N PRO A 8 -8.15 35.20 -9.20
CA PRO A 8 -9.16 35.40 -8.15
C PRO A 8 -9.96 34.12 -7.89
N ALA A 9 -10.17 33.83 -6.60
CA ALA A 9 -10.81 32.62 -6.11
C ALA A 9 -12.20 32.40 -6.73
N THR A 10 -12.39 31.23 -7.34
CA THR A 10 -13.72 30.71 -7.70
C THR A 10 -14.33 29.96 -6.51
N ASP A 11 -15.66 29.91 -6.36
CA ASP A 11 -16.33 29.32 -5.17
C ASP A 11 -15.96 27.84 -4.91
N THR A 12 -15.53 27.09 -5.92
CA THR A 12 -14.96 25.74 -5.77
C THR A 12 -13.61 25.73 -5.06
N ASP A 13 -12.80 26.79 -5.21
CA ASP A 13 -11.56 26.98 -4.48
C ASP A 13 -11.83 27.28 -3.01
N ALA A 14 -12.99 27.84 -2.64
CA ALA A 14 -13.30 28.16 -1.25
C ALA A 14 -13.43 26.92 -0.37
N VAL A 15 -14.03 25.83 -0.88
CA VAL A 15 -14.12 24.55 -0.14
C VAL A 15 -12.75 23.86 -0.09
N PHE A 16 -12.01 23.85 -1.19
CA PHE A 16 -10.65 23.29 -1.22
C PHE A 16 -9.68 24.07 -0.33
N ASP A 17 -9.69 25.39 -0.39
CA ASP A 17 -8.91 26.28 0.49
C ASP A 17 -9.37 26.15 1.93
N PHE A 18 -10.67 25.99 2.19
CA PHE A 18 -11.17 25.75 3.54
C PHE A 18 -10.66 24.42 4.07
N ILE A 19 -10.73 23.33 3.29
CA ILE A 19 -10.19 22.03 3.69
C ILE A 19 -8.67 22.11 3.88
N LEU A 20 -7.93 22.79 3.00
CA LEU A 20 -6.47 22.96 3.10
C LEU A 20 -6.07 23.87 4.27
N LYS A 21 -6.80 24.95 4.55
CA LYS A 21 -6.56 25.83 5.69
C LYS A 21 -6.99 25.17 6.99
N PHE A 22 -8.14 24.50 7.02
CA PHE A 22 -8.64 23.81 8.20
C PHE A 22 -7.76 22.62 8.54
N SER A 23 -7.47 21.73 7.58
CA SER A 23 -6.52 20.64 7.77
C SER A 23 -5.13 21.15 8.09
N GLY A 24 -4.65 22.19 7.40
CA GLY A 24 -3.36 22.81 7.65
C GLY A 24 -3.25 23.40 9.05
N THR A 25 -4.28 24.09 9.55
CA THR A 25 -4.30 24.71 10.88
C THR A 25 -4.51 23.67 11.98
N PHE A 26 -5.40 22.69 11.76
CA PHE A 26 -5.65 21.58 12.67
C PHE A 26 -4.43 20.67 12.81
N LEU A 27 -3.83 20.25 11.69
CA LEU A 27 -2.55 19.52 11.68
C LEU A 27 -1.45 20.37 12.30
N ARG A 28 -1.31 21.67 12.01
CA ARG A 28 -0.23 22.44 12.68
C ARG A 28 -0.39 22.49 14.19
N ARG A 29 -1.63 22.54 14.68
CA ARG A 29 -1.95 22.68 16.11
C ARG A 29 -1.92 21.35 16.86
N HIS A 30 -2.25 20.25 16.19
CA HIS A 30 -2.37 18.93 16.81
C HIS A 30 -1.49 17.84 16.19
N ALA A 31 -0.73 18.08 15.12
CA ALA A 31 0.12 17.05 14.49
C ALA A 31 1.19 16.56 15.44
N SER A 32 1.78 17.42 16.29
CA SER A 32 2.76 16.96 17.27
C SER A 32 2.15 16.00 18.31
N LEU A 33 0.87 16.19 18.65
CA LEU A 33 0.11 15.31 19.55
C LEU A 33 -0.38 14.05 18.82
N LEU A 34 -0.92 14.19 17.61
CA LEU A 34 -1.40 13.08 16.78
C LEU A 34 -0.25 12.15 16.39
N VAL A 35 0.91 12.68 15.99
CA VAL A 35 2.09 11.85 15.69
C VAL A 35 2.62 11.14 16.94
N LYS A 36 2.45 11.71 18.13
CA LYS A 36 2.89 11.09 19.39
C LYS A 36 1.92 10.03 19.91
N VAL A 37 0.61 10.23 19.75
CA VAL A 37 -0.43 9.43 20.41
C VAL A 37 -1.08 8.43 19.47
N LEU A 38 -1.26 8.78 18.20
CA LEU A 38 -2.00 7.96 17.24
C LEU A 38 -1.26 6.66 16.89
N PRO A 39 0.07 6.65 16.62
CA PRO A 39 0.76 5.40 16.31
C PRO A 39 0.78 4.41 17.48
N PRO A 40 1.06 4.80 18.73
CA PRO A 40 0.99 3.89 19.86
C PRO A 40 -0.41 3.34 20.12
N THR A 41 -1.44 4.18 20.04
CA THR A 41 -2.83 3.76 20.32
C THR A 41 -3.38 2.83 19.24
N LEU A 42 -3.13 3.12 17.96
CA LEU A 42 -3.50 2.23 16.86
C LEU A 42 -2.71 0.92 16.88
N GLY A 43 -1.39 0.98 17.12
CA GLY A 43 -0.56 -0.21 17.27
C GLY A 43 -1.03 -1.09 18.42
N PHE A 44 -1.28 -0.49 19.59
CA PHE A 44 -1.83 -1.18 20.76
C PHE A 44 -3.18 -1.85 20.45
N GLY A 45 -4.10 -1.12 19.81
CA GLY A 45 -5.40 -1.65 19.41
C GLY A 45 -5.30 -2.83 18.44
N MET A 46 -4.41 -2.76 17.44
CA MET A 46 -4.18 -3.86 16.51
C MET A 46 -3.61 -5.11 17.20
N PHE A 47 -2.68 -4.95 18.15
CA PHE A 47 -2.16 -6.08 18.92
C PHE A 47 -3.21 -6.67 19.87
N LEU A 48 -4.05 -5.85 20.51
CA LEU A 48 -5.18 -6.36 21.28
C LEU A 48 -6.15 -7.18 20.43
N ALA A 49 -6.45 -6.73 19.22
CA ALA A 49 -7.27 -7.49 18.28
C ALA A 49 -6.61 -8.83 17.88
N TYR A 50 -5.29 -8.83 17.66
CA TYR A 50 -4.52 -10.05 17.40
C TYR A 50 -4.56 -11.04 18.57
N PHE A 51 -4.38 -10.57 19.80
CA PHE A 51 -4.44 -11.39 21.01
C PHE A 51 -5.84 -11.95 21.26
N ALA A 52 -6.87 -11.11 21.09
CA ALA A 52 -8.26 -11.54 21.17
C ALA A 52 -8.58 -12.62 20.12
N ARG A 53 -8.13 -12.45 18.88
CA ARG A 53 -8.34 -13.41 17.78
C ARG A 53 -7.64 -14.75 18.02
N ASN A 54 -6.50 -14.74 18.70
CA ASN A 54 -5.73 -15.95 19.01
C ASN A 54 -5.99 -16.50 20.43
N HIS A 55 -7.00 -15.98 21.14
CA HIS A 55 -7.40 -16.38 22.49
C HIS A 55 -6.23 -16.46 23.50
N PHE A 56 -5.27 -15.54 23.37
CA PHE A 56 -4.09 -15.48 24.23
C PHE A 56 -3.75 -14.06 24.62
N TYR A 57 -3.47 -13.86 25.92
CA TYR A 57 -2.89 -12.63 26.45
C TYR A 57 -1.49 -12.94 26.96
N PRO A 58 -0.43 -12.34 26.39
CA PRO A 58 0.93 -12.56 26.86
C PRO A 58 1.15 -11.95 28.24
N SER A 59 1.93 -12.63 29.10
CA SER A 59 2.52 -12.04 30.30
C SER A 59 3.63 -11.08 29.86
N PHE A 60 3.29 -9.82 29.62
CA PHE A 60 4.25 -8.84 29.12
C PHE A 60 5.09 -8.22 30.24
N ASP A 61 6.40 -8.22 30.04
CA ASP A 61 7.26 -7.23 30.66
C ASP A 61 7.14 -5.89 29.89
N LEU A 62 7.11 -4.77 30.59
CA LEU A 62 6.79 -3.45 30.03
C LEU A 62 7.81 -3.01 28.95
N PHE A 63 9.06 -3.45 29.11
CA PHE A 63 10.14 -3.24 28.13
C PHE A 63 9.98 -4.07 26.85
N GLN A 64 9.52 -5.31 26.97
CA GLN A 64 9.27 -6.17 25.80
C GLN A 64 8.07 -5.66 25.00
N PHE A 65 7.04 -5.17 25.68
CA PHE A 65 5.88 -4.58 25.03
C PHE A 65 6.19 -3.27 24.30
N SER A 66 6.98 -2.39 24.93
CA SER A 66 7.37 -1.11 24.31
C SER A 66 8.27 -1.30 23.09
N SER A 67 9.22 -2.25 23.11
CA SER A 67 10.04 -2.58 21.94
C SER A 67 9.22 -3.14 20.78
N LEU A 68 8.21 -3.97 21.07
CA LEU A 68 7.28 -4.49 20.08
C LEU A 68 6.40 -3.38 19.48
N LEU A 69 5.89 -2.44 20.29
CA LEU A 69 5.16 -1.27 19.79
C LEU A 69 6.04 -0.33 18.95
N LEU A 70 7.32 -0.19 19.28
CA LEU A 70 8.25 0.61 18.48
C LEU A 70 8.51 -0.04 17.11
N ALA A 71 8.78 -1.35 17.09
CA ALA A 71 8.87 -2.11 15.85
C ALA A 71 7.56 -2.03 15.05
N ALA A 72 6.43 -2.01 15.76
CA ALA A 72 5.11 -1.85 15.18
C ALA A 72 4.97 -0.53 14.42
N ALA A 73 5.34 0.57 15.09
CA ALA A 73 5.31 1.90 14.52
C ALA A 73 6.26 2.02 13.31
N CYS A 74 7.46 1.43 13.37
CA CYS A 74 8.42 1.47 12.26
C CYS A 74 7.89 0.77 11.00
N LEU A 75 7.40 -0.46 11.11
CA LEU A 75 6.86 -1.19 9.96
C LEU A 75 5.52 -0.59 9.48
N GLY A 76 4.69 -0.06 10.38
CA GLY A 76 3.50 0.71 10.02
C GLY A 76 3.85 1.98 9.22
N PHE A 77 4.89 2.70 9.63
CA PHE A 77 5.39 3.87 8.91
C PHE A 77 5.98 3.48 7.55
N LEU A 78 6.73 2.38 7.46
CA LEU A 78 7.28 1.89 6.20
C LEU A 78 6.19 1.46 5.22
N THR A 79 5.18 0.72 5.69
CA THR A 79 4.07 0.26 4.85
C THR A 79 3.24 1.44 4.34
N ILE A 80 2.75 2.31 5.22
CA ILE A 80 2.00 3.51 4.82
C ILE A 80 2.88 4.43 3.95
N GLY A 81 4.16 4.57 4.29
CA GLY A 81 5.13 5.32 3.51
C GLY A 81 5.29 4.79 2.09
N ALA A 82 5.31 3.46 1.90
CA ALA A 82 5.35 2.83 0.59
C ALA A 82 4.07 3.12 -0.21
N PHE A 83 2.89 3.04 0.41
CA PHE A 83 1.62 3.43 -0.21
C PHE A 83 1.62 4.90 -0.66
N VAL A 84 2.04 5.79 0.24
CA VAL A 84 2.12 7.23 -0.07
C VAL A 84 3.11 7.47 -1.21
N ALA A 85 4.28 6.84 -1.18
CA ALA A 85 5.27 6.96 -2.24
C ALA A 85 4.74 6.46 -3.58
N ALA A 86 4.03 5.32 -3.61
CA ALA A 86 3.44 4.76 -4.81
C ALA A 86 2.36 5.67 -5.42
N LEU A 87 1.58 6.37 -4.59
CA LEU A 87 0.55 7.32 -5.05
C LEU A 87 1.12 8.71 -5.43
N PHE A 88 2.22 9.12 -4.80
CA PHE A 88 2.79 10.46 -4.91
C PHE A 88 3.87 10.57 -5.99
N LEU A 89 4.81 9.61 -6.04
CA LEU A 89 5.99 9.68 -6.91
C LEU A 89 5.67 9.70 -8.41
N PRO A 90 4.71 8.90 -8.93
CA PRO A 90 4.38 8.93 -10.35
C PRO A 90 3.95 10.33 -10.81
N GLY A 91 3.08 10.99 -10.04
CA GLY A 91 2.63 12.35 -10.30
C GLY A 91 3.76 13.38 -10.21
N ALA A 92 4.57 13.31 -9.15
CA ALA A 92 5.71 14.20 -8.97
C ALA A 92 6.67 14.10 -10.15
N TRP A 93 6.98 12.88 -10.59
CA TRP A 93 7.93 12.63 -11.66
C TRP A 93 7.49 13.29 -12.97
N VAL A 94 6.29 12.97 -13.44
CA VAL A 94 5.75 13.53 -14.70
C VAL A 94 5.61 15.05 -14.60
N TYR A 95 5.12 15.57 -13.47
CA TYR A 95 4.95 17.01 -13.30
C TYR A 95 6.29 17.76 -13.37
N TYR A 96 7.31 17.32 -12.62
CA TYR A 96 8.58 18.04 -12.54
C TYR A 96 9.48 17.81 -13.75
N ARG A 97 9.50 16.60 -14.32
CA ARG A 97 10.39 16.25 -15.45
C ARG A 97 9.80 16.62 -16.81
N PHE A 98 8.49 16.52 -16.98
CA PHE A 98 7.85 16.84 -18.25
C PHE A 98 7.20 18.23 -18.22
N ILE A 99 6.14 18.42 -17.42
CA ILE A 99 5.30 19.63 -17.44
C ILE A 99 6.12 20.88 -17.07
N ASN A 100 6.95 20.80 -16.04
CA ASN A 100 7.70 21.95 -15.51
C ASN A 100 9.00 22.26 -16.28
N THR A 101 9.30 21.58 -17.40
CA THR A 101 10.45 21.95 -18.24
C THR A 101 10.14 23.23 -19.02
N ALA A 102 11.08 24.18 -19.07
CA ALA A 102 10.93 25.47 -19.77
C ALA A 102 10.37 25.32 -21.20
N ALA A 103 10.98 24.47 -22.04
CA ALA A 103 10.53 24.26 -23.43
C ALA A 103 9.07 23.75 -23.53
N ILE A 104 8.67 22.82 -22.67
CA ILE A 104 7.32 22.26 -22.67
C ILE A 104 6.32 23.27 -22.11
N LYS A 105 6.72 24.03 -21.09
CA LYS A 105 5.90 25.07 -20.49
C LYS A 105 5.64 26.21 -21.46
N GLU A 106 6.63 26.61 -22.25
CA GLU A 106 6.49 27.62 -23.31
C GLU A 106 5.53 27.14 -24.40
N ASP A 107 5.73 25.92 -24.94
CA ASP A 107 4.84 25.31 -25.94
C ASP A 107 3.39 25.22 -25.43
N ILE A 108 3.18 24.75 -24.19
CA ILE A 108 1.86 24.68 -23.56
C ILE A 108 1.26 26.08 -23.38
N THR A 109 2.06 27.07 -22.97
CA THR A 109 1.56 28.43 -22.75
C THR A 109 1.12 29.07 -24.07
N TYR A 110 1.84 28.81 -25.17
CA TYR A 110 1.46 29.28 -26.50
C TYR A 110 0.19 28.60 -27.02
N ALA A 111 0.00 27.32 -26.70
CA ALA A 111 -1.18 26.56 -27.10
C ALA A 111 -2.45 26.86 -26.28
N LEU A 112 -2.30 27.51 -25.11
CA LEU A 112 -3.40 27.87 -24.22
C LEU A 112 -4.03 29.22 -24.63
N PRO A 113 -5.38 29.31 -24.72
CA PRO A 113 -6.04 30.59 -24.97
C PRO A 113 -5.81 31.56 -23.80
N TYR A 114 -5.61 32.84 -24.12
CA TYR A 114 -5.15 33.87 -23.19
C TYR A 114 -6.09 34.08 -21.98
N ARG A 115 -7.42 34.00 -22.16
CA ARG A 115 -8.46 34.05 -21.10
C ARG A 115 -9.76 33.32 -21.52
N GLY A 116 -10.57 32.90 -20.55
CA GLY A 116 -11.94 32.34 -20.74
C GLY A 116 -12.08 30.84 -20.41
N GLU A 117 -13.32 30.33 -20.45
CA GLU A 117 -13.67 28.92 -20.18
C GLU A 117 -12.90 27.92 -21.04
N GLY A 118 -12.53 28.31 -22.27
CA GLY A 118 -11.71 27.50 -23.17
C GLY A 118 -10.32 27.17 -22.63
N ARG A 119 -9.76 28.01 -21.74
CA ARG A 119 -8.46 27.76 -21.10
C ARG A 119 -8.56 26.62 -20.09
N PHE A 120 -9.58 26.66 -19.22
CA PHE A 120 -9.83 25.60 -18.25
C PHE A 120 -10.04 24.25 -18.95
N ARG A 121 -10.86 24.22 -20.00
CA ARG A 121 -11.09 23.01 -20.81
C ARG A 121 -9.80 22.46 -21.41
N LYS A 122 -8.93 23.30 -21.98
CA LYS A 122 -7.62 22.85 -22.51
C LYS A 122 -6.67 22.37 -21.42
N VAL A 123 -6.65 23.00 -20.25
CA VAL A 123 -5.86 22.52 -19.11
C VAL A 123 -6.36 21.16 -18.64
N MET A 124 -7.68 20.99 -18.48
CA MET A 124 -8.27 19.69 -18.12
C MET A 124 -7.95 18.62 -19.17
N LEU A 125 -7.99 18.97 -20.46
CA LEU A 125 -7.61 18.07 -21.55
C LEU A 125 -6.12 17.69 -21.49
N LEU A 126 -5.23 18.64 -21.18
CA LEU A 126 -3.81 18.35 -20.96
C LEU A 126 -3.63 17.35 -19.81
N MET A 127 -4.29 17.60 -18.66
CA MET A 127 -4.20 16.70 -17.51
C MET A 127 -4.80 15.34 -17.80
N THR A 128 -5.86 15.31 -18.61
CA THR A 128 -6.47 14.07 -19.04
C THR A 128 -5.48 13.24 -19.85
N LEU A 129 -4.76 13.86 -20.79
CA LEU A 129 -3.80 13.16 -21.64
C LEU A 129 -2.49 12.80 -20.93
N VAL A 130 -2.05 13.62 -19.98
CA VAL A 130 -0.76 13.43 -19.28
C VAL A 130 -0.88 12.44 -18.13
N PHE A 131 -1.99 12.43 -17.39
CA PHE A 131 -2.16 11.59 -16.19
C PHE A 131 -3.25 10.54 -16.36
N PHE A 132 -4.47 10.94 -16.74
CA PHE A 132 -5.62 10.02 -16.81
C PHE A 132 -5.44 8.91 -17.84
N VAL A 133 -5.17 9.29 -19.09
CA VAL A 133 -5.09 8.33 -20.20
C VAL A 133 -4.00 7.30 -19.94
N PRO A 134 -2.75 7.68 -19.56
CA PRO A 134 -1.71 6.70 -19.32
C PRO A 134 -2.03 5.75 -18.16
N TYR A 135 -2.49 6.27 -17.03
CA TYR A 135 -2.71 5.44 -15.84
C TYR A 135 -3.98 4.60 -15.94
N LEU A 136 -5.08 5.12 -16.46
CA LEU A 136 -6.31 4.33 -16.63
C LEU A 136 -6.17 3.28 -17.73
N LEU A 137 -5.47 3.57 -18.83
CA LEU A 137 -5.22 2.54 -19.84
C LEU A 137 -4.29 1.45 -19.31
N ALA A 138 -3.32 1.80 -18.45
CA ALA A 138 -2.48 0.81 -17.77
C ALA A 138 -3.31 -0.06 -16.81
N GLY A 139 -4.19 0.56 -16.00
CA GLY A 139 -5.13 -0.18 -15.16
C GLY A 139 -6.09 -1.06 -15.97
N PHE A 140 -6.54 -0.60 -17.15
CA PHE A 140 -7.35 -1.39 -18.07
C PHE A 140 -6.57 -2.57 -18.64
N SER A 141 -5.32 -2.37 -19.09
CA SER A 141 -4.49 -3.46 -19.60
C SER A 141 -4.21 -4.51 -18.54
N ASP A 142 -3.96 -4.07 -17.30
CA ASP A 142 -3.71 -4.93 -16.15
C ASP A 142 -4.97 -5.71 -15.75
N ALA A 143 -6.15 -5.08 -15.77
CA ALA A 143 -7.42 -5.78 -15.55
C ALA A 143 -7.72 -6.78 -16.66
N ALA A 144 -7.49 -6.41 -17.93
CA ALA A 144 -7.75 -7.26 -19.08
C ALA A 144 -6.85 -8.50 -19.06
N ILE A 145 -5.55 -8.33 -18.81
CA ILE A 145 -4.62 -9.47 -18.77
C ILE A 145 -4.91 -10.39 -17.58
N LEU A 146 -5.33 -9.85 -16.44
CA LEU A 146 -5.72 -10.66 -15.28
C LEU A 146 -6.90 -11.60 -15.57
N LEU A 147 -7.79 -11.22 -16.49
CA LEU A 147 -8.93 -12.04 -16.92
C LEU A 147 -8.58 -13.03 -18.04
N VAL A 148 -7.58 -12.73 -18.87
CA VAL A 148 -7.17 -13.57 -20.00
C VAL A 148 -6.11 -14.58 -19.59
N ASP A 149 -5.00 -14.09 -19.03
CA ASP A 149 -3.86 -14.89 -18.62
C ASP A 149 -3.06 -14.18 -17.51
N PRO A 150 -3.25 -14.57 -16.23
CA PRO A 150 -2.60 -13.91 -15.10
C PRO A 150 -1.07 -14.11 -15.07
N GLU A 151 -0.51 -15.11 -15.77
CA GLU A 151 0.94 -15.35 -15.79
C GLU A 151 1.68 -14.24 -16.55
N LEU A 152 1.00 -13.62 -17.52
CA LEU A 152 1.53 -12.53 -18.33
C LEU A 152 1.40 -11.14 -17.67
N PHE A 153 0.81 -11.06 -16.47
CA PHE A 153 0.52 -9.79 -15.80
C PHE A 153 1.76 -8.89 -15.70
N LEU A 154 2.86 -9.42 -15.18
CA LEU A 154 4.09 -8.64 -15.01
C LEU A 154 4.65 -8.19 -16.36
N SER A 155 4.67 -9.06 -17.36
CA SER A 155 5.13 -8.72 -18.71
C SER A 155 4.31 -7.60 -19.33
N VAL A 156 2.97 -7.63 -19.18
CA VAL A 156 2.08 -6.55 -19.64
C VAL A 156 2.31 -5.26 -18.86
N ALA A 157 2.48 -5.32 -17.54
CA ALA A 157 2.78 -4.15 -16.72
C ALA A 157 4.10 -3.46 -17.11
N PHE A 158 5.06 -4.18 -17.70
CA PHE A 158 6.30 -3.60 -18.25
C PHE A 158 6.14 -3.08 -19.69
N ILE A 159 5.44 -3.81 -20.56
CA ILE A 159 5.41 -3.53 -22.01
C ILE A 159 4.27 -2.57 -22.39
N ALA A 160 3.07 -2.75 -21.84
CA ALA A 160 1.91 -1.93 -22.18
C ALA A 160 2.12 -0.43 -21.94
N PRO A 161 2.80 0.02 -20.85
CA PRO A 161 3.11 1.44 -20.65
C PRO A 161 3.83 2.09 -21.83
N ILE A 162 4.66 1.36 -22.58
CA ILE A 162 5.38 1.90 -23.75
C ILE A 162 4.36 2.31 -24.83
N ALA A 163 3.47 1.40 -25.20
CA ALA A 163 2.45 1.67 -26.21
C ALA A 163 1.47 2.77 -25.75
N ILE A 164 1.05 2.72 -24.49
CA ILE A 164 0.10 3.67 -23.90
C ILE A 164 0.68 5.08 -23.86
N THR A 165 1.91 5.24 -23.35
CA THR A 165 2.57 6.55 -23.28
C THR A 165 2.93 7.09 -24.66
N LEU A 166 3.21 6.23 -25.64
CA LEU A 166 3.44 6.62 -27.02
C LEU A 166 2.17 7.21 -27.65
N LEU A 167 1.03 6.52 -27.50
CA LEU A 167 -0.28 7.00 -27.98
C LEU A 167 -0.66 8.32 -27.33
N ALA A 168 -0.53 8.42 -26.00
CA ALA A 168 -0.78 9.66 -25.27
C ALA A 168 0.16 10.78 -25.70
N GLY A 169 1.47 10.51 -25.84
CA GLY A 169 2.46 11.49 -26.28
C GLY A 169 2.19 12.04 -27.67
N MET A 170 1.80 11.18 -28.62
CA MET A 170 1.39 11.59 -29.97
C MET A 170 0.14 12.47 -29.94
N ALA A 171 -0.84 12.14 -29.09
CA ALA A 171 -2.04 12.93 -28.91
C ALA A 171 -1.74 14.31 -28.32
N ILE A 172 -0.88 14.40 -27.28
CA ILE A 172 -0.46 15.68 -26.69
C ILE A 172 0.26 16.52 -27.75
N GLN A 173 1.19 15.94 -28.51
CA GLN A 173 1.91 16.69 -29.54
C GLN A 173 0.96 17.25 -30.62
N ARG A 174 -0.03 16.47 -31.05
CA ARG A 174 -1.00 16.89 -32.07
C ARG A 174 -2.00 17.92 -31.55
N LEU A 175 -2.43 17.84 -30.29
CA LEU A 175 -3.47 18.70 -29.73
C LEU A 175 -2.95 20.04 -29.20
N PHE A 176 -1.66 20.09 -28.85
CA PHE A 176 -1.00 21.30 -28.33
C PHE A 176 0.05 21.88 -29.28
N ASP A 177 0.09 21.41 -30.54
CA ASP A 177 1.04 21.85 -31.58
C ASP A 177 2.49 21.98 -31.07
N MET A 178 2.91 21.01 -30.24
CA MET A 178 4.23 21.04 -29.62
C MET A 178 5.33 20.75 -30.66
N ARG A 179 6.57 21.11 -30.31
CA ARG A 179 7.74 20.86 -31.16
C ARG A 179 7.86 19.39 -31.60
N ARG A 180 8.39 19.16 -32.80
CA ARG A 180 8.67 17.80 -33.32
C ARG A 180 9.53 17.01 -32.32
N PHE A 181 9.14 15.77 -32.05
CA PHE A 181 9.74 14.82 -31.10
C PHE A 181 9.48 15.07 -29.61
N SER A 182 8.64 16.04 -29.22
CA SER A 182 8.22 16.20 -27.82
C SER A 182 7.49 14.96 -27.28
N PHE A 183 6.85 14.16 -28.14
CA PHE A 183 6.25 12.88 -27.76
C PHE A 183 7.26 11.86 -27.22
N LEU A 184 8.49 11.79 -27.77
CA LEU A 184 9.52 10.85 -27.28
C LEU A 184 9.99 11.22 -25.89
N LYS A 185 10.11 12.53 -25.62
CA LYS A 185 10.42 13.02 -24.28
C LYS A 185 9.30 12.64 -23.30
N PHE A 186 8.04 12.76 -23.72
CA PHE A 186 6.91 12.32 -22.90
C PHE A 186 6.98 10.82 -22.61
N VAL A 187 7.20 9.98 -23.62
CA VAL A 187 7.33 8.52 -23.45
C VAL A 187 8.41 8.19 -22.43
N TRP A 188 9.59 8.80 -22.56
CA TRP A 188 10.70 8.56 -21.64
C TRP A 188 10.36 8.93 -20.19
N GLU A 189 9.73 10.08 -19.99
CA GLU A 189 9.42 10.59 -18.65
C GLU A 189 8.16 9.98 -18.03
N ALA A 190 7.20 9.52 -18.85
CA ALA A 190 5.93 8.94 -18.39
C ALA A 190 5.96 7.41 -18.32
N TYR A 191 6.91 6.74 -18.97
CA TYR A 191 7.06 5.28 -18.94
C TYR A 191 7.25 4.75 -17.51
N LEU A 192 8.26 5.24 -16.79
CA LEU A 192 8.57 4.79 -15.43
C LEU A 192 7.40 5.02 -14.46
N PRO A 193 6.77 6.22 -14.42
CA PRO A 193 5.56 6.47 -13.64
C PRO A 193 4.42 5.50 -13.94
N THR A 194 4.14 5.26 -15.22
CA THR A 194 3.03 4.39 -15.65
C THR A 194 3.30 2.93 -15.27
N MET A 195 4.55 2.47 -15.44
CA MET A 195 5.00 1.15 -14.99
C MET A 195 4.90 0.99 -13.47
N LEU A 196 5.27 2.02 -12.69
CA LEU A 196 5.12 2.01 -11.23
C LEU A 196 3.67 1.87 -10.80
N VAL A 197 2.71 2.47 -11.51
CA VAL A 197 1.28 2.26 -11.25
C VAL A 197 0.90 0.80 -11.46
N GLY A 198 1.33 0.16 -12.55
CA GLY A 198 1.06 -1.26 -12.80
C GLY A 198 1.67 -2.19 -11.74
N LEU A 199 2.90 -1.91 -11.30
CA LEU A 199 3.53 -2.62 -10.18
C LEU A 199 2.79 -2.42 -8.86
N PHE A 200 2.28 -1.21 -8.61
CA PHE A 200 1.48 -0.92 -7.44
C PHE A 200 0.13 -1.67 -7.46
N ILE A 201 -0.52 -1.77 -8.62
CA ILE A 201 -1.71 -2.59 -8.83
C ILE A 201 -1.41 -4.06 -8.53
N PHE A 202 -0.32 -4.61 -9.09
CA PHE A 202 0.11 -5.98 -8.80
C PHE A 202 0.29 -6.23 -7.30
N TRP A 203 1.04 -5.34 -6.63
CA TRP A 203 1.31 -5.44 -5.20
C TRP A 203 0.01 -5.42 -4.37
N MET A 204 -0.93 -4.54 -4.72
CA MET A 204 -2.23 -4.44 -4.07
C MET A 204 -3.11 -5.67 -4.29
N LEU A 205 -3.13 -6.20 -5.51
CA LEU A 205 -3.87 -7.43 -5.82
C LEU A 205 -3.30 -8.63 -5.07
N ALA A 206 -1.97 -8.75 -4.99
CA ALA A 206 -1.31 -9.81 -4.25
C ALA A 206 -1.66 -9.78 -2.76
N GLN A 207 -1.79 -8.60 -2.17
CA GLN A 207 -2.23 -8.44 -0.77
C GLN A 207 -3.71 -8.71 -0.56
N ALA A 208 -4.57 -8.31 -1.51
CA ALA A 208 -6.01 -8.51 -1.43
C ALA A 208 -6.43 -9.96 -1.76
N TYR A 209 -5.69 -10.68 -2.60
CA TYR A 209 -6.00 -12.04 -3.04
C TYR A 209 -6.36 -13.03 -1.92
N PRO A 210 -5.59 -13.15 -0.81
CA PRO A 210 -5.95 -14.07 0.28
C PRO A 210 -7.31 -13.74 0.90
N LEU A 211 -7.69 -12.46 1.01
CA LEU A 211 -8.99 -12.05 1.57
C LEU A 211 -10.17 -12.42 0.67
N VAL A 212 -9.97 -12.33 -0.65
CA VAL A 212 -11.02 -12.56 -1.66
C VAL A 212 -11.06 -14.03 -2.11
N SER A 213 -10.05 -14.83 -1.75
CA SER A 213 -9.90 -16.23 -2.19
C SER A 213 -11.12 -17.11 -1.88
N GLY A 214 -11.77 -16.90 -0.74
CA GLY A 214 -12.95 -17.64 -0.28
C GLY A 214 -14.30 -17.07 -0.72
N TRP A 215 -14.33 -16.00 -1.53
CA TRP A 215 -15.58 -15.39 -1.98
C TRP A 215 -16.24 -16.19 -3.10
N GLN A 216 -17.55 -15.99 -3.27
CA GLN A 216 -18.26 -16.53 -4.43
C GLN A 216 -17.58 -16.06 -5.74
N PRO A 217 -17.51 -16.91 -6.79
CA PRO A 217 -16.72 -16.64 -7.99
C PRO A 217 -17.04 -15.30 -8.65
N LEU A 218 -18.31 -14.93 -8.72
CA LEU A 218 -18.77 -13.71 -9.39
C LEU A 218 -18.29 -12.44 -8.65
N PHE A 219 -18.34 -12.44 -7.32
CA PHE A 219 -17.83 -11.34 -6.50
C PHE A 219 -16.30 -11.31 -6.47
N LYS A 220 -15.64 -12.47 -6.50
CA LYS A 220 -14.17 -12.57 -6.58
C LYS A 220 -13.65 -11.93 -7.87
N TRP A 221 -14.15 -12.37 -9.02
CA TRP A 221 -13.72 -11.85 -10.32
C TRP A 221 -14.17 -10.40 -10.53
N GLY A 222 -15.35 -10.02 -10.05
CA GLY A 222 -15.80 -8.62 -10.06
C GLY A 222 -14.86 -7.70 -9.28
N ALA A 223 -14.47 -8.09 -8.05
CA ALA A 223 -13.54 -7.31 -7.24
C ALA A 223 -12.14 -7.22 -7.88
N LEU A 224 -11.62 -8.33 -8.39
CA LEU A 224 -10.30 -8.38 -9.04
C LEU A 224 -10.26 -7.60 -10.36
N ALA A 225 -11.35 -7.55 -11.11
CA ALA A 225 -11.44 -6.78 -12.35
C ALA A 225 -11.58 -5.27 -12.09
N ILE A 226 -12.32 -4.87 -11.06
CA ILE A 226 -12.58 -3.46 -10.74
C ILE A 226 -11.40 -2.82 -9.98
N ALA A 227 -10.69 -3.58 -9.15
CA ALA A 227 -9.61 -3.05 -8.32
C ALA A 227 -8.50 -2.30 -9.10
N PRO A 228 -7.95 -2.82 -10.23
CA PRO A 228 -6.98 -2.10 -11.05
C PRO A 228 -7.47 -0.72 -11.50
N PHE A 229 -8.74 -0.60 -11.89
CA PHE A 229 -9.34 0.67 -12.29
C PHE A 229 -9.43 1.66 -11.15
N ILE A 230 -9.88 1.22 -9.98
CA ILE A 230 -9.97 2.08 -8.80
C ILE A 230 -8.58 2.58 -8.40
N ILE A 231 -7.58 1.68 -8.36
CA ILE A 231 -6.21 2.04 -8.00
C ILE A 231 -5.61 3.01 -9.02
N ALA A 232 -5.78 2.75 -10.31
CA ALA A 232 -5.33 3.65 -11.37
C ALA A 232 -6.03 5.02 -11.30
N PHE A 233 -7.34 5.04 -11.04
CA PHE A 233 -8.12 6.27 -10.89
C PHE A 233 -7.65 7.10 -9.68
N VAL A 234 -7.47 6.46 -8.53
CA VAL A 234 -6.95 7.10 -7.32
C VAL A 234 -5.55 7.68 -7.56
N THR A 235 -4.66 6.91 -8.19
CA THR A 235 -3.29 7.34 -8.50
C THR A 235 -3.28 8.51 -9.49
N THR A 236 -4.25 8.54 -10.40
CA THR A 236 -4.45 9.68 -11.31
C THR A 236 -4.90 10.93 -10.56
N MET A 237 -5.88 10.80 -9.66
CA MET A 237 -6.36 11.91 -8.85
C MET A 237 -5.24 12.51 -7.98
N THR A 238 -4.44 11.67 -7.32
CA THR A 238 -3.29 12.14 -6.53
C THR A 238 -2.23 12.82 -7.40
N SER A 239 -2.01 12.32 -8.60
CA SER A 239 -1.02 12.87 -9.54
C SER A 239 -1.43 14.22 -10.14
N MET A 240 -2.72 14.43 -10.41
CA MET A 240 -3.22 15.71 -10.94
C MET A 240 -3.10 16.84 -9.93
N LEU A 241 -3.18 16.54 -8.63
CA LEU A 241 -3.10 17.53 -7.55
C LEU A 241 -1.74 18.20 -7.41
N PHE A 242 -0.69 17.73 -8.11
CA PHE A 242 0.60 18.42 -8.16
C PHE A 242 0.53 19.82 -8.76
N ILE A 243 -0.49 20.11 -9.58
CA ILE A 243 -0.75 21.45 -10.11
C ILE A 243 -1.14 22.42 -8.99
N ALA A 244 -1.96 21.95 -8.03
CA ALA A 244 -2.35 22.72 -6.84
C ALA A 244 -1.20 22.83 -5.81
N GLY A 245 -0.17 22.01 -5.98
CA GLY A 245 1.10 22.11 -5.27
C GLY A 245 1.40 20.91 -4.37
N TRP A 246 2.66 20.82 -3.96
CA TRP A 246 3.24 19.69 -3.22
C TRP A 246 2.46 19.32 -1.95
N LYS A 247 1.99 20.33 -1.20
CA LYS A 247 1.27 20.12 0.06
C LYS A 247 -0.09 19.42 -0.16
N ALA A 248 -0.83 19.85 -1.17
CA ALA A 248 -2.12 19.25 -1.51
C ALA A 248 -1.93 17.80 -1.98
N ALA A 249 -1.01 17.57 -2.93
CA ALA A 249 -0.69 16.23 -3.41
C ALA A 249 -0.31 15.27 -2.27
N MET A 250 0.50 15.73 -1.30
CA MET A 250 0.91 14.90 -0.16
C MET A 250 -0.26 14.57 0.78
N MET A 251 -1.13 15.53 1.10
CA MET A 251 -2.29 15.30 1.96
C MET A 251 -3.27 14.29 1.35
N PHE A 252 -3.59 14.44 0.07
CA PHE A 252 -4.50 13.53 -0.62
C PHE A 252 -3.86 12.14 -0.83
N SER A 253 -2.56 12.08 -1.14
CA SER A 253 -1.85 10.80 -1.23
C SER A 253 -1.85 10.07 0.12
N LEU A 254 -1.68 10.78 1.24
CA LEU A 254 -1.78 10.21 2.58
C LEU A 254 -3.19 9.70 2.90
N PHE A 255 -4.22 10.49 2.56
CA PHE A 255 -5.61 10.08 2.77
C PHE A 255 -5.94 8.80 2.00
N PHE A 256 -5.64 8.76 0.70
CA PHE A 256 -5.89 7.59 -0.13
C PHE A 256 -5.00 6.40 0.22
N ALA A 257 -3.75 6.63 0.65
CA ALA A 257 -2.87 5.57 1.14
C ALA A 257 -3.48 4.86 2.36
N LEU A 258 -3.99 5.61 3.33
CA LEU A 258 -4.67 5.04 4.51
C LEU A 258 -5.94 4.28 4.12
N PHE A 259 -6.73 4.84 3.19
CA PHE A 259 -7.93 4.19 2.67
C PHE A 259 -7.60 2.86 1.97
N LEU A 260 -6.62 2.85 1.07
CA LEU A 260 -6.20 1.65 0.34
C LEU A 260 -5.57 0.61 1.27
N ALA A 261 -4.74 1.02 2.22
CA ALA A 261 -4.13 0.12 3.21
C ALA A 261 -5.17 -0.53 4.14
N GLY A 262 -6.24 0.20 4.47
CA GLY A 262 -7.38 -0.33 5.20
C GLY A 262 -8.18 -1.34 4.36
N TYR A 263 -8.48 -0.99 3.10
CA TYR A 263 -9.25 -1.85 2.21
C TYR A 263 -8.52 -3.14 1.81
N SER A 264 -7.21 -3.08 1.56
CA SER A 264 -6.41 -4.25 1.18
C SER A 264 -6.20 -5.26 2.32
N GLY A 265 -6.70 -4.97 3.53
CA GLY A 265 -6.51 -5.79 4.70
C GLY A 265 -5.09 -5.75 5.27
N VAL A 266 -4.18 -4.97 4.68
CA VAL A 266 -2.79 -4.81 5.15
C VAL A 266 -2.75 -4.38 6.61
N LEU A 267 -3.60 -3.42 6.99
CA LEU A 267 -3.70 -2.97 8.38
C LEU A 267 -4.16 -4.09 9.33
N THR A 268 -4.96 -5.04 8.85
CA THR A 268 -5.46 -6.16 9.66
C THR A 268 -4.48 -7.32 9.76
N THR A 269 -3.68 -7.56 8.72
CA THR A 269 -2.63 -8.59 8.69
C THR A 269 -1.28 -8.09 9.24
N LEU A 270 -1.20 -6.80 9.55
CA LEU A 270 0.02 -6.14 10.03
C LEU A 270 0.58 -6.77 11.31
N PRO A 271 -0.24 -7.06 12.35
CA PRO A 271 0.25 -7.74 13.55
C PRO A 271 0.79 -9.15 13.26
N GLU A 272 0.11 -9.91 12.43
CA GLU A 272 0.51 -11.27 12.04
C GLU A 272 1.86 -11.28 11.29
N THR A 273 2.03 -10.35 10.35
CA THR A 273 3.29 -10.19 9.60
C THR A 273 4.43 -9.67 10.47
N MET A 274 4.15 -8.82 11.46
CA MET A 274 5.14 -8.37 12.44
C MET A 274 5.64 -9.50 13.33
N VAL A 275 4.71 -10.25 13.92
CA VAL A 275 5.05 -11.37 14.79
C VAL A 275 5.87 -12.42 14.03
N LYS A 276 5.55 -12.63 12.74
CA LYS A 276 6.34 -13.48 11.85
C LYS A 276 7.72 -12.91 11.50
N THR A 277 7.81 -11.65 11.09
CA THR A 277 9.09 -11.02 10.67
C THR A 277 10.07 -10.83 11.83
N LEU A 278 9.58 -10.55 13.02
CA LEU A 278 10.38 -10.49 14.24
C LEU A 278 10.73 -11.89 14.79
N GLY A 279 10.20 -12.96 14.18
CA GLY A 279 10.42 -14.34 14.61
C GLY A 279 9.78 -14.69 15.95
N LEU A 280 8.79 -13.90 16.38
CA LEU A 280 8.09 -13.99 17.66
C LEU A 280 6.89 -14.95 17.63
N GLY A 281 6.48 -15.42 16.44
CA GLY A 281 5.35 -16.33 16.27
C GLY A 281 4.80 -16.32 14.84
N ASN A 282 3.63 -16.92 14.64
CA ASN A 282 3.00 -17.15 13.35
C ASN A 282 3.93 -17.78 12.29
N TYR A 283 4.74 -18.76 12.70
CA TYR A 283 5.58 -19.56 11.83
C TYR A 283 5.39 -21.06 12.09
N GLN A 284 5.56 -21.89 11.06
CA GLN A 284 5.57 -23.33 11.21
C GLN A 284 6.96 -23.78 11.67
N ALA A 285 7.02 -24.50 12.78
CA ALA A 285 8.22 -25.17 13.25
C ALA A 285 8.23 -26.61 12.70
N LYS A 286 9.39 -27.04 12.17
CA LYS A 286 9.57 -28.40 11.62
C LYS A 286 9.58 -29.43 12.75
N ALA A 287 10.20 -29.07 13.87
CA ALA A 287 10.19 -29.88 15.08
C ALA A 287 10.37 -29.00 16.32
N ILE A 288 9.63 -29.29 17.38
CA ILE A 288 9.84 -28.76 18.73
C ILE A 288 10.20 -29.94 19.63
N VAL A 289 11.40 -29.90 20.20
CA VAL A 289 11.90 -30.91 21.14
C VAL A 289 11.56 -30.46 22.55
N LEU A 290 10.72 -31.24 23.22
CA LEU A 290 10.33 -30.99 24.61
C LEU A 290 11.37 -31.56 25.59
N ASP A 291 11.42 -30.99 26.78
CA ASP A 291 12.18 -31.60 27.87
C ASP A 291 11.52 -32.91 28.34
N THR A 292 12.35 -33.90 28.61
CA THR A 292 11.97 -35.28 28.99
C THR A 292 11.11 -35.35 30.25
N SER A 293 11.21 -34.33 31.11
CA SER A 293 10.40 -34.16 32.32
C SER A 293 8.91 -33.89 32.06
N TYR A 294 8.57 -33.31 30.90
CA TYR A 294 7.20 -32.96 30.50
C TYR A 294 6.53 -34.01 29.61
N CYS A 295 7.18 -35.16 29.43
CA CYS A 295 6.81 -36.19 28.47
C CYS A 295 6.20 -37.44 29.12
N THR A 296 5.69 -37.32 30.33
CA THR A 296 5.07 -38.42 31.08
C THR A 296 3.67 -38.74 30.54
N LYS A 297 3.28 -40.03 30.66
CA LYS A 297 2.11 -40.67 30.02
C LYS A 297 0.75 -39.98 30.22
N GLU A 298 0.63 -39.06 31.18
CA GLU A 298 -0.62 -38.32 31.45
C GLU A 298 -0.80 -37.08 30.54
N LEU A 299 0.27 -36.54 29.93
CA LEU A 299 0.20 -35.41 28.98
C LEU A 299 0.09 -35.82 27.51
N ALA A 300 0.40 -37.08 27.19
CA ALA A 300 0.38 -37.62 25.82
C ALA A 300 -1.03 -37.64 25.19
N TRP A 301 -2.09 -37.46 25.99
CA TRP A 301 -3.46 -37.37 25.51
C TRP A 301 -3.85 -35.97 25.01
N VAL A 302 -3.08 -34.94 25.41
CA VAL A 302 -3.34 -33.52 25.07
C VAL A 302 -2.36 -33.01 24.00
N LEU A 303 -1.18 -33.62 23.88
CA LEU A 303 -0.15 -33.28 22.90
C LEU A 303 0.25 -34.56 22.11
N PRO A 304 0.01 -34.62 20.79
CA PRO A 304 0.41 -35.76 19.96
C PRO A 304 1.93 -35.74 19.84
N THR A 305 2.60 -36.45 20.74
CA THR A 305 4.05 -36.45 20.87
C THR A 305 4.58 -37.83 20.48
N ASP A 306 5.59 -37.90 19.60
CA ASP A 306 6.27 -39.17 19.28
C ASP A 306 7.05 -39.71 20.49
N ASP A 307 7.46 -40.99 20.46
CA ASP A 307 8.29 -41.68 21.49
C ASP A 307 9.61 -40.96 21.83
N GLN A 308 10.01 -39.95 21.04
CA GLN A 308 11.18 -39.09 21.23
C GLN A 308 10.86 -37.70 21.81
N CYS A 309 9.64 -37.44 22.28
CA CYS A 309 9.22 -36.14 22.82
C CYS A 309 9.33 -34.99 21.81
N VAL A 310 9.06 -35.30 20.55
CA VAL A 310 9.13 -34.35 19.44
C VAL A 310 7.73 -34.06 18.92
N LEU A 311 7.39 -32.77 18.90
CA LEU A 311 6.22 -32.22 18.22
C LEU A 311 6.62 -31.85 16.80
N LYS A 312 6.08 -32.55 15.80
CA LYS A 312 6.31 -32.29 14.38
C LYS A 312 5.20 -31.39 13.81
N ASP A 313 5.57 -30.56 12.84
CA ASP A 313 4.64 -29.72 12.06
C ASP A 313 3.69 -28.84 12.91
N VAL A 314 4.25 -28.14 13.91
CA VAL A 314 3.47 -27.29 14.82
C VAL A 314 3.54 -25.82 14.41
N GLN A 315 2.40 -25.15 14.38
CA GLN A 315 2.34 -23.71 14.16
C GLN A 315 2.60 -23.00 15.49
N VAL A 316 3.73 -22.31 15.59
CA VAL A 316 4.05 -21.47 16.74
C VAL A 316 3.29 -20.16 16.57
N VAL A 317 2.29 -19.90 17.42
CA VAL A 317 1.48 -18.68 17.38
C VAL A 317 2.20 -17.55 18.12
N TRP A 318 2.94 -17.89 19.18
CA TRP A 318 3.71 -16.94 20.00
C TRP A 318 4.87 -17.64 20.72
N SER A 319 6.04 -17.00 20.77
CA SER A 319 7.28 -17.55 21.34
C SER A 319 8.04 -16.58 22.24
N LEU A 320 7.36 -15.58 22.84
CA LEU A 320 8.00 -14.57 23.68
C LEU A 320 7.39 -14.53 25.10
N GLY A 321 8.22 -14.60 26.13
CA GLY A 321 7.82 -14.59 27.55
C GLY A 321 7.93 -15.97 28.22
N GLU A 322 7.15 -16.20 29.27
CA GLU A 322 7.22 -17.40 30.10
C GLU A 322 6.57 -18.64 29.47
N ALA A 323 5.73 -18.45 28.43
CA ALA A 323 5.01 -19.53 27.77
C ALA A 323 5.00 -19.38 26.24
N PHE A 324 5.18 -20.50 25.56
CA PHE A 324 4.94 -20.68 24.13
C PHE A 324 3.48 -21.04 23.89
N VAL A 325 2.88 -20.42 22.88
CA VAL A 325 1.54 -20.75 22.42
C VAL A 325 1.65 -21.44 21.08
N LEU A 326 1.21 -22.69 21.04
CA LEU A 326 1.27 -23.55 19.88
C LEU A 326 -0.15 -23.84 19.39
N ARG A 327 -0.35 -23.88 18.08
CA ARG A 327 -1.56 -24.42 17.46
C ARG A 327 -1.20 -25.78 16.86
N LEU A 328 -1.88 -26.82 17.35
CA LEU A 328 -1.69 -28.21 16.95
C LEU A 328 -2.40 -28.49 15.63
N ALA A 329 -2.09 -29.61 15.00
CA ALA A 329 -2.71 -30.05 13.74
C ALA A 329 -4.25 -30.17 13.84
N ASP A 330 -4.78 -30.48 15.03
CA ASP A 330 -6.21 -30.60 15.29
C ASP A 330 -6.92 -29.25 15.49
N GLY A 331 -6.20 -28.13 15.34
CA GLY A 331 -6.71 -26.76 15.51
C GLY A 331 -6.78 -26.28 16.96
N SER A 332 -6.52 -27.15 17.94
CA SER A 332 -6.44 -26.81 19.36
C SER A 332 -5.19 -25.96 19.67
N THR A 333 -5.31 -25.09 20.67
CA THR A 333 -4.19 -24.24 21.15
C THR A 333 -3.63 -24.78 22.45
N ALA A 334 -2.35 -25.11 22.48
CA ALA A 334 -1.63 -25.52 23.67
C ALA A 334 -0.72 -24.39 24.18
N ARG A 335 -0.65 -24.23 25.51
CA ARG A 335 0.30 -23.33 26.17
C ARG A 335 1.34 -24.17 26.90
N LEU A 336 2.61 -23.99 26.55
CA LEU A 336 3.73 -24.69 27.18
C LEU A 336 4.66 -23.67 27.84
N PRO A 337 5.14 -23.91 29.06
CA PRO A 337 6.14 -23.03 29.64
C PRO A 337 7.43 -23.08 28.82
N ALA A 338 8.15 -21.96 28.74
CA ALA A 338 9.40 -21.86 27.98
C ALA A 338 10.48 -22.83 28.48
N THR A 339 10.44 -23.19 29.76
CA THR A 339 11.30 -24.21 30.37
C THR A 339 11.06 -25.62 29.86
N ALA A 340 9.89 -25.91 29.28
CA ALA A 340 9.56 -27.21 28.71
C ALA A 340 10.13 -27.40 27.28
N ILE A 341 10.64 -26.35 26.64
CA ILE A 341 11.17 -26.42 25.27
C ILE A 341 12.69 -26.43 25.29
N ARG A 342 13.28 -27.52 24.79
CA ARG A 342 14.74 -27.70 24.74
C ARG A 342 15.35 -27.21 23.44
N ALA A 343 14.69 -27.43 22.32
CA ALA A 343 15.15 -26.97 21.01
C ALA A 343 13.98 -26.74 20.04
N LEU A 344 14.12 -25.72 19.18
CA LEU A 344 13.15 -25.40 18.14
C LEU A 344 13.86 -25.40 16.78
N VAL A 345 13.41 -26.27 15.88
CA VAL A 345 13.96 -26.40 14.52
C VAL A 345 13.04 -25.68 13.53
N LYS A 346 13.53 -24.56 12.97
CA LYS A 346 12.84 -23.85 11.89
C LYS A 346 13.11 -24.55 10.55
N PRO A 347 12.13 -24.66 9.64
CA PRO A 347 12.40 -25.04 8.27
C PRO A 347 13.34 -23.98 7.63
N GLN A 348 14.33 -24.45 6.85
CA GLN A 348 15.28 -23.60 6.12
C GLN A 348 14.59 -22.79 5.03
#